data_AF-A0AAJ5EFK6-F1
#
_entry.id   AF-A0AAJ5EFK6-F1
#
_cell.length_a   1.000
_cell.length_b   1.000
_cell.length_c   1.000
_cell.angle_alpha   90.00
_cell.angle_beta   90.00
_cell.angle_gamma   90.00
#
_symmetry.space_group_name_H-M   'P 1'
#
loop_
_entity.id
_entity.type
_entity.pdbx_description
1 polymer ?
#
loop_
_entity_poly.entity_id
_entity_poly.type
_entity_poly.pdbx_seq_one_letter_code
_entity_poly.pdbx_strand_id
1 'polypeptide(L)' 'MKANQEIRDLIFTNRLRNWEVAQEVGITDSRFSVWLRTPLNDERKERVLKAIKTLSEKR' A
#
# COMPACT_ATOMS: atom_id res chain seq x y z
N MET A 1 -0.77 -9.24 16.29
CA MET A 1 -0.44 -7.96 15.61
C MET A 1 -0.47 -8.19 14.11
N LYS A 2 -1.36 -7.50 13.37
CA LYS A 2 -1.34 -7.57 11.90
C LYS A 2 -0.16 -6.73 11.41
N ALA A 3 0.71 -7.31 10.60
CA ALA A 3 1.80 -6.57 9.98
C ALA A 3 1.24 -5.41 9.13
N ASN A 4 1.95 -4.28 9.15
CA ASN A 4 1.70 -3.10 8.29
C ASN A 4 0.31 -2.48 8.46
N GLN A 5 -0.17 -2.38 9.72
CA GLN A 5 -1.48 -1.81 10.04
C GLN A 5 -1.63 -0.37 9.52
N GLU A 6 -0.61 0.47 9.65
CA GLU A 6 -0.59 1.85 9.13
C GLU A 6 -0.94 1.95 7.64
N ILE A 7 -0.40 1.04 6.81
CA ILE A 7 -0.67 1.03 5.37
C ILE A 7 -2.14 0.66 5.12
N ARG A 8 -2.66 -0.31 5.86
CA ARG A 8 -4.07 -0.74 5.73
C ARG A 8 -5.01 0.40 6.13
N ASP A 9 -4.68 1.11 7.21
CA ASP A 9 -5.48 2.22 7.72
C ASP A 9 -5.43 3.42 6.76
N LEU A 10 -4.28 3.71 6.15
CA LEU A 10 -4.14 4.73 5.11
C LEU A 10 -4.95 4.39 3.86
N ILE A 11 -4.90 3.14 3.39
CA ILE A 11 -5.70 2.69 2.24
C ILE A 11 -7.19 2.84 2.54
N PHE A 12 -7.61 2.44 3.73
CA PHE A 12 -9.00 2.54 4.16
C PHE A 12 -9.46 4.01 4.29
N THR A 13 -8.66 4.86 4.95
CA THR A 13 -8.94 6.29 5.14
C THR A 13 -9.04 7.03 3.82
N ASN A 14 -8.15 6.74 2.87
CA ASN A 14 -8.16 7.34 1.54
C ASN A 14 -9.21 6.70 0.60
N ARG A 15 -9.99 5.72 1.09
CA ARG A 15 -10.96 4.94 0.30
C ARG A 15 -10.35 4.38 -0.99
N LEU A 16 -9.10 3.95 -0.89
CA LEU A 16 -8.34 3.31 -1.97
C LEU A 16 -8.50 1.80 -1.89
N ARG A 17 -8.25 1.14 -3.00
CA ARG A 17 -8.26 -0.32 -3.11
C ARG A 17 -6.81 -0.82 -3.19
N ASN A 18 -6.57 -2.00 -2.61
CA ASN A 18 -5.24 -2.62 -2.61
C ASN A 18 -4.66 -2.79 -4.03
N TRP A 19 -5.50 -3.04 -5.03
CA TRP A 19 -5.06 -3.18 -6.41
C TRP A 19 -4.63 -1.84 -7.02
N GLU A 20 -5.25 -0.70 -6.64
CA GLU A 20 -4.85 0.63 -7.13
C GLU A 20 -3.44 0.96 -6.65
N VAL A 21 -3.20 0.73 -5.36
CA VAL A 21 -1.88 0.91 -4.75
C VAL A 21 -0.86 -0.03 -5.39
N ALA A 22 -1.22 -1.29 -5.63
CA ALA A 22 -0.34 -2.24 -6.29
C ALA A 22 0.06 -1.78 -7.70
N GLN A 23 -0.90 -1.28 -8.50
CA GLN A 23 -0.64 -0.74 -9.83
C GLN A 23 0.30 0.47 -9.81
N GLU A 24 0.06 1.43 -8.92
CA GLU A 24 0.91 2.63 -8.79
C GLU A 24 2.32 2.29 -8.27
N VAL A 25 2.45 1.27 -7.42
CA VAL A 25 3.76 0.75 -6.97
C VAL A 25 4.47 -0.02 -8.09
N GLY A 26 3.76 -0.47 -9.13
CA GLY A 26 4.31 -1.26 -10.24
C GLY A 26 4.41 -2.76 -9.93
N ILE A 27 3.52 -3.30 -9.09
CA ILE A 27 3.48 -4.71 -8.71
C ILE A 27 2.09 -5.31 -8.92
N THR A 28 2.01 -6.64 -8.89
CA THR A 28 0.73 -7.33 -8.89
C THR A 28 0.03 -7.22 -7.53
N ASP A 29 -1.29 -7.24 -7.54
CA ASP A 29 -2.17 -7.29 -6.37
C ASP A 29 -1.87 -8.48 -5.45
N SER A 30 -1.52 -9.63 -6.05
CA SER A 30 -1.10 -10.83 -5.35
C SER A 30 0.19 -10.60 -4.54
N ARG A 31 1.18 -9.95 -5.13
CA ARG A 31 2.46 -9.62 -4.46
C ARG A 31 2.25 -8.58 -3.36
N PHE A 32 1.39 -7.59 -3.60
CA PHE A 32 1.02 -6.61 -2.59
C PHE A 32 0.28 -7.25 -1.40
N SER A 33 -0.60 -8.22 -1.66
CA SER A 33 -1.28 -8.98 -0.60
C SER A 33 -0.31 -9.77 0.27
N VAL A 34 0.75 -10.34 -0.32
CA VAL A 34 1.84 -11.00 0.43
C VAL A 34 2.63 -9.97 1.26
N TRP A 35 2.95 -8.81 0.67
CA TRP A 35 3.62 -7.73 1.38
C TRP A 35 2.86 -7.24 2.60
N LEU A 36 1.53 -7.17 2.54
CA LEU A 36 0.70 -6.82 3.70
C LEU A 36 0.68 -7.89 4.80
N ARG A 37 1.11 -9.12 4.52
CA ARG A 37 1.19 -10.22 5.51
C ARG A 37 2.57 -10.34 6.16
N THR A 38 3.63 -9.87 5.51
CA THR A 38 5.01 -9.89 6.01
C THR A 38 5.46 -8.52 6.50
N PRO A 39 6.36 -8.40 7.50
CA PRO A 39 6.95 -7.11 7.84
C PRO A 39 7.66 -6.51 6.60
N LEU A 40 7.27 -5.29 6.23
CA LEU A 40 7.87 -4.56 5.11
C LEU A 40 9.17 -3.89 5.56
N ASN A 41 10.21 -3.98 4.72
CA ASN A 41 11.39 -3.12 4.88
C ASN A 41 11.01 -1.65 4.64
N ASP A 42 11.76 -0.74 5.26
CA ASP A 42 11.50 0.71 5.21
C ASP A 42 11.43 1.25 3.77
N GLU A 43 12.33 0.83 2.88
CA GLU A 43 12.29 1.22 1.46
C GLU A 43 10.98 0.83 0.77
N ARG A 44 10.46 -0.38 1.05
CA ARG A 44 9.22 -0.85 0.44
C ARG A 44 8.02 -0.13 1.03
N LYS A 45 8.05 0.13 2.34
CA LYS A 45 7.03 0.90 3.05
C LYS A 45 6.93 2.30 2.48
N GLU A 46 8.05 3.00 2.30
CA GLU A 46 8.10 4.34 1.73
C GLU A 46 7.55 4.38 0.30
N ARG A 47 7.91 3.39 -0.52
CA ARG A 47 7.40 3.28 -1.90
C ARG A 47 5.87 3.13 -1.94
N VAL A 48 5.30 2.32 -1.04
CA VAL A 48 3.84 2.14 -0.91
C VAL A 48 3.17 3.41 -0.38
N LEU A 49 3.76 4.08 0.61
CA LEU A 49 3.25 5.33 1.15
C LEU A 49 3.21 6.43 0.08
N LYS A 50 4.27 6.54 -0.72
CA LYS A 50 4.32 7.49 -1.84
C LYS A 50 3.22 7.20 -2.87
N ALA A 51 3.02 5.94 -3.23
CA ALA A 51 1.95 5.54 -4.13
C ALA A 51 0.55 5.88 -3.58
N ILE A 52 0.30 5.60 -2.30
CA ILE A 52 -0.96 5.98 -1.64
C ILE A 52 -1.18 7.49 -1.68
N LYS A 53 -0.13 8.28 -1.40
CA LYS A 53 -0.21 9.74 -1.45
C LYS A 53 -0.54 10.24 -2.86
N THR A 54 0.17 9.73 -3.88
CA THR A 54 -0.10 10.07 -5.29
C THR A 54 -1.51 9.70 -5.72
N LEU A 55 -2.03 8.54 -5.28
CA LEU A 55 -3.40 8.12 -5.57
C LEU A 55 -4.45 8.96 -4.85
N SER A 56 -4.15 9.41 -3.62
CA SER A 56 -5.02 10.31 -2.87
C SER A 56 -5.09 11.70 -3.51
N GLU A 57 -3.96 12.22 -4.00
CA GLU A 57 -3.88 13.52 -4.69
C GLU A 57 -4.50 13.49 -6.11
N LYS A 58 -4.52 12.34 -6.78
CA LYS A 58 -5.16 12.16 -8.11
C LYS A 58 -6.69 12.20 -8.06
N ARG A 59 -7.29 12.20 -6.87
CA ARG A 59 -8.74 12.03 -6.67
C ARG A 59 -9.40 13.31 -6.19
#